data_AF-A0A6M4A6G5-F1
#
_entry.id   AF-A0A6M4A6G5-F1
#
_cell.length_a   1.000
_cell.length_b   1.000
_cell.length_c   1.000
_cell.angle_alpha   90.00
_cell.angle_beta   90.00
_cell.angle_gamma   90.00
#
_symmetry.space_group_name_H-M   'P 1'
#
loop_
_entity.id
_entity.type
_entity.pdbx_description
1 polymer ?
#
loop_
_entity_poly.entity_id
_entity_poly.type
_entity_poly.pdbx_seq_one_letter_code
_entity_poly.pdbx_strand_id
1 'polypeptide(L)' 'MLYAKNLPAWERLARIIASALAVAASFYFFSGNTALLLAASAVGFALTGLVGFCPMCAMAGRRITKDQ' A
#
# COMPACT_ATOMS: atom_id res chain seq x y z
N MET A 1 -16.89 -15.07 -0.22
CA MET A 1 -16.43 -14.40 -1.46
C MET A 1 -15.28 -13.46 -1.10
N LEU A 2 -14.03 -13.93 -1.13
CA LEU A 2 -12.84 -13.14 -0.76
C LEU A 2 -12.23 -12.42 -1.98
N TYR A 3 -13.06 -11.99 -2.94
CA TYR A 3 -12.60 -11.22 -4.10
C TYR A 3 -13.12 -9.78 -4.00
N ALA A 4 -12.69 -9.08 -2.95
CA ALA A 4 -12.94 -7.66 -2.77
C ALA A 4 -11.72 -6.88 -3.31
N LYS A 5 -11.36 -7.04 -4.57
CA LYS A 5 -10.45 -6.05 -5.18
C LYS A 5 -11.20 -4.73 -5.20
N ASN A 6 -10.68 -3.75 -4.47
CA ASN A 6 -11.28 -2.43 -4.35
C ASN A 6 -10.47 -1.35 -5.07
N LEU A 7 -9.21 -1.66 -5.40
CA LEU A 7 -8.33 -0.74 -6.11
C LEU A 7 -8.06 -1.25 -7.53
N PRO A 8 -8.17 -0.38 -8.55
CA PRO A 8 -7.74 -0.67 -9.92
C PRO A 8 -6.22 -0.92 -9.98
N ALA A 9 -5.76 -1.48 -11.10
CA ALA A 9 -4.37 -1.88 -11.27
C ALA A 9 -3.37 -0.71 -11.10
N TRP A 10 -3.73 0.49 -11.57
CA TRP A 10 -2.87 1.66 -11.47
C TRP A 10 -2.68 2.14 -10.02
N GLU A 11 -3.75 2.15 -9.20
CA GLU A 11 -3.65 2.53 -7.78
C GLU A 11 -2.82 1.51 -6.99
N ARG A 12 -2.93 0.22 -7.33
CA ARG A 12 -2.08 -0.83 -6.75
C ARG A 12 -0.62 -0.56 -7.06
N LEU A 13 -0.28 -0.28 -8.32
CA LEU A 13 1.09 0.01 -8.75
C LEU A 13 1.64 1.27 -8.07
N ALA A 14 0.90 2.37 -8.10
CA ALA A 14 1.31 3.62 -7.46
C ALA A 14 1.62 3.41 -5.97
N ARG A 15 0.80 2.62 -5.28
CA ARG A 15 0.98 2.30 -3.87
C ARG A 15 2.23 1.48 -3.60
N ILE A 16 2.52 0.48 -4.45
CA ILE A 16 3.74 -0.34 -4.33
C ILE A 16 4.98 0.54 -4.55
N ILE A 17 4.98 1.39 -5.58
CA ILE A 17 6.10 2.29 -5.90
C ILE A 17 6.32 3.28 -4.75
N ALA A 18 5.26 3.94 -4.28
CA ALA A 18 5.35 4.88 -3.15
C ALA A 18 5.87 4.21 -1.87
N SER A 19 5.44 2.97 -1.60
CA SER A 19 5.92 2.22 -0.44
C SER A 19 7.39 1.84 -0.57
N ALA A 20 7.84 1.44 -1.77
CA ALA A 20 9.26 1.13 -2.01
C ALA A 20 10.15 2.36 -1.82
N LEU A 21 9.70 3.52 -2.32
CA LEU A 21 10.38 4.81 -2.08
C LEU A 21 10.41 5.16 -0.59
N ALA A 22 9.33 4.92 0.13
CA ALA A 22 9.27 5.16 1.58
C ALA A 22 10.23 4.27 2.37
N VAL A 23 10.39 3.00 1.98
CA VAL A 23 11.39 2.10 2.58
C VAL A 23 12.81 2.60 2.30
N ALA A 24 13.11 3.02 1.08
CA ALA A 24 14.43 3.59 0.75
C ALA A 24 14.68 4.87 1.57
N ALA A 25 13.69 5.75 1.64
CA ALA A 25 13.76 6.99 2.42
C ALA A 25 13.93 6.73 3.92
N SER A 26 13.30 5.69 4.49
CA SER A 26 13.44 5.39 5.91
C SER A 26 14.87 5.03 6.29
N PHE A 27 15.60 4.32 5.43
CA PHE A 27 17.02 4.00 5.68
C PHE A 27 17.97 5.13 5.32
N TYR A 28 17.58 6.03 4.40
CA TYR A 28 18.41 7.18 4.03
C TYR A 28 18.35 8.30 5.08
N PHE A 29 17.17 8.61 5.62
CA PHE A 29 16.95 9.74 6.53
C PHE A 29 16.95 9.37 8.01
N PHE A 30 16.65 8.11 8.36
CA PHE A 30 16.56 7.67 9.76
C PHE A 30 17.57 6.55 10.03
N SER A 31 17.87 6.31 11.31
CA SER A 31 18.80 5.26 11.74
C SER A 31 18.29 4.52 12.97
N GLY A 32 18.78 3.31 13.19
CA GLY A 32 18.40 2.44 14.31
C GLY A 32 16.94 1.97 14.22
N ASN A 33 16.30 1.81 15.39
CA ASN A 33 14.95 1.24 15.48
C ASN A 33 13.87 2.06 14.75
N THR A 34 14.05 3.38 14.61
CA THR A 34 13.07 4.22 13.91
C THR A 34 13.04 3.90 12.41
N ALA A 35 14.20 3.71 11.77
CA ALA A 35 14.28 3.29 10.38
C ALA A 35 13.58 1.95 10.15
N LEU A 36 13.76 0.99 11.06
CA LEU A 36 13.12 -0.32 10.99
C LEU A 36 11.59 -0.24 11.15
N LEU A 37 11.09 0.55 12.11
CA LEU A 37 9.65 0.74 12.31
C LEU A 37 9.01 1.40 11.08
N LEU A 38 9.64 2.43 10.53
CA LEU A 38 9.17 3.09 9.30
C LEU A 38 9.20 2.11 8.12
N ALA A 39 10.30 1.38 7.91
CA ALA A 39 10.38 0.38 6.86
C ALA A 39 9.30 -0.70 7.01
N ALA A 40 9.08 -1.22 8.22
CA ALA A 40 8.06 -2.24 8.48
C ALA A 40 6.64 -1.73 8.19
N SER A 41 6.33 -0.49 8.59
CA SER A 41 5.04 0.12 8.28
C SER A 41 4.82 0.34 6.78
N ALA A 42 5.84 0.81 6.06
CA ALA A 42 5.81 0.98 4.61
C ALA A 42 5.63 -0.37 3.88
N VAL A 43 6.31 -1.42 4.34
CA VAL A 43 6.12 -2.79 3.83
C VAL A 43 4.69 -3.27 4.08
N GLY A 44 4.14 -3.08 5.29
CA GLY A 44 2.75 -3.41 5.59
C GLY A 44 1.76 -2.69 4.66
N PHE A 45 2.03 -1.43 4.34
CA PHE A 45 1.24 -0.67 3.38
C PHE A 45 1.37 -1.20 1.95
N ALA A 46 2.57 -1.62 1.52
CA ALA A 46 2.79 -2.23 0.21
C ALA A 46 1.97 -3.52 0.02
N LEU A 47 1.85 -4.35 1.07
CA LEU A 47 1.05 -5.57 1.05
C LEU A 47 -0.42 -5.30 0.70
N THR A 48 -0.98 -4.17 1.15
CA THR A 48 -2.36 -3.77 0.79
C THR A 48 -2.52 -3.49 -0.72
N GLY A 49 -1.47 -2.99 -1.38
CA GLY A 49 -1.41 -2.82 -2.83
C GLY A 49 -1.32 -4.15 -3.58
N LEU A 50 -0.53 -5.10 -3.08
CA LEU A 50 -0.41 -6.45 -3.66
C LEU A 50 -1.74 -7.22 -3.59
N VAL A 51 -2.37 -7.24 -2.42
CA VAL A 51 -3.71 -7.81 -2.21
C VAL A 51 -4.78 -7.00 -2.96
N GLY A 52 -4.54 -5.70 -3.20
CA GLY A 52 -5.45 -4.74 -3.83
C GLY A 52 -6.73 -4.51 -3.08
N PHE A 53 -6.61 -4.60 -1.77
CA PHE A 53 -7.65 -4.24 -0.84
C PHE A 53 -7.09 -3.17 0.08
N CYS A 54 -7.63 -1.96 -0.02
CA CYS A 54 -7.37 -0.90 0.92
C CYS A 54 -8.54 -0.81 1.91
N PRO A 55 -8.36 -1.10 3.21
CA PRO A 55 -9.44 -1.08 4.19
C PRO A 55 -10.07 0.32 4.32
N MET A 56 -9.26 1.38 4.23
CA MET A 56 -9.75 2.76 4.26
C MET A 56 -10.64 3.08 3.05
N CYS A 57 -10.26 2.62 1.85
CA CYS A 57 -11.10 2.78 0.66
C CYS A 57 -12.37 1.91 0.72
N ALA A 58 -12.30 0.76 1.39
CA ALA A 58 -13.46 -0.11 1.58
C ALA A 58 -14.47 0.48 2.57
N MET A 59 -13.99 1.10 3.66
CA MET A 59 -14.84 1.88 4.58
C MET A 59 -15.50 3.08 3.88
N ALA A 60 -14.83 3.68 2.90
CA ALA A 60 -15.40 4.72 2.03
C ALA A 60 -16.36 4.17 0.95
N GLY A 61 -16.67 2.87 0.94
CA GLY A 61 -17.65 2.26 0.04
C GLY A 61 -17.20 2.11 -1.42
N ARG A 62 -15.91 2.34 -1.74
CA ARG A 62 -15.40 2.11 -3.10
C ARG A 62 -15.58 0.64 -3.50
N ARG A 63 -15.73 0.41 -4.80
CA ARG A 63 -15.75 -0.88 -5.49
C ARG A 63 -15.08 -0.73 -6.86
N ILE A 64 -14.48 -1.78 -7.40
CA ILE A 64 -14.06 -1.79 -8.82
C ILE A 64 -15.31 -1.96 -9.69
N THR A 65 -15.67 -0.92 -10.43
CA THR A 65 -16.66 -0.99 -11.51
C THR A 65 -15.99 -1.60 -12.74
N LYS A 66 -16.70 -2.42 -13.51
CA LYS A 66 -16.22 -3.25 -14.63
C LYS A 66 -15.61 -2.48 -15.83
N ASP A 67 -15.39 -1.17 -15.71
CA ASP A 67 -15.00 -0.24 -16.78
C ASP A 67 -13.57 0.33 -16.57
N GLN A 68 -12.74 -0.30 -15.73
CA GLN A 68 -11.36 0.13 -15.40
C GLN A 68 -10.41 -1.06 -15.24
#